data_AF-A0AAV2IPT6-F1
#
_entry.id   AF-A0AAV2IPT6-F1
#
_cell.length_a   1.000
_cell.length_b   1.000
_cell.length_c   1.000
_cell.angle_alpha   90.00
_cell.angle_beta   90.00
_cell.angle_gamma   90.00
#
_symmetry.space_group_name_H-M   'P 1'
#
loop_
_entity.id
_entity.type
_entity.pdbx_description
1 polymer ?
#
loop_
_entity_poly.entity_id
_entity_poly.type
_entity_poly.pdbx_seq_one_letter_code
_entity_poly.pdbx_strand_id
1 'polypeptide(L)'
;MELDDNNERVPNRWVKDLVSCMDRACSESFKRGPPCGLPTPYGGQLIWQMPGENLLFVHMKDMSKIRNRKRWSQVMYMYYLLGYR
;
A
#
# COMPACT_ATOMS: atom_id res chain seq x y z
N MET A 1 3.54 4.14 -9.25
CA MET A 1 2.61 4.11 -10.39
C MET A 1 3.43 4.05 -11.64
N GLU A 2 2.94 3.31 -12.63
CA GLU A 2 3.51 3.18 -13.96
C GLU A 2 2.46 3.62 -14.97
N LEU A 3 2.88 3.99 -16.17
CA LEU A 3 1.96 4.26 -17.28
C LEU A 3 1.72 2.95 -18.01
N ASP A 4 0.46 2.63 -18.30
CA ASP A 4 0.13 1.53 -19.19
C ASP A 4 0.20 1.95 -20.68
N ASP A 5 -0.10 1.01 -21.58
CA ASP A 5 -0.09 1.25 -23.03
C ASP A 5 -1.11 2.31 -23.48
N ASN A 6 -2.13 2.58 -22.66
CA ASN A 6 -3.14 3.62 -22.87
C ASN A 6 -2.76 4.95 -22.21
N ASN A 7 -1.54 5.06 -21.67
CA ASN A 7 -1.03 6.22 -20.95
C ASN A 7 -1.82 6.52 -19.65
N GLU A 8 -2.50 5.53 -19.09
CA GLU A 8 -3.20 5.61 -17.82
C GLU A 8 -2.27 5.25 -16.66
N ARG A 9 -2.51 5.89 -15.50
CA ARG A 9 -1.71 5.68 -14.29
C ARG A 9 -2.18 4.43 -13.56
N VAL A 10 -1.39 3.36 -13.67
CA VAL A 10 -1.70 2.07 -13.04
C VAL A 10 -0.77 1.78 -11.85
N PRO A 11 -1.24 0.99 -10.87
CA PRO A 11 -0.38 0.44 -9.83
C PRO A 11 0.71 -0.45 -10.43
N ASN A 12 1.93 -0.33 -9.90
CA ASN A 12 3.04 -1.20 -10.32
C ASN A 12 2.94 -2.59 -9.72
N ARG A 13 3.81 -3.51 -10.15
CA ARG A 13 3.84 -4.90 -9.65
C ARG A 13 3.91 -4.99 -8.12
N TRP A 14 4.70 -4.13 -7.47
CA TRP A 14 4.90 -4.17 -6.01
C TRP A 14 3.62 -3.84 -5.24
N VAL A 15 2.80 -2.93 -5.79
CA VAL A 15 1.49 -2.63 -5.20
C VAL A 15 0.54 -3.81 -5.38
N LYS A 16 0.56 -4.47 -6.55
CA LYS A 16 -0.25 -5.68 -6.79
C LYS A 16 0.15 -6.81 -5.83
N ASP A 17 1.45 -7.01 -5.64
CA ASP A 17 1.99 -7.98 -4.68
C ASP A 17 1.55 -7.66 -3.25
N LEU A 18 1.60 -6.38 -2.85
CA LEU A 18 1.13 -5.94 -1.54
C LEU A 18 -0.35 -6.27 -1.32
N VAL A 19 -1.22 -5.94 -2.28
CA VAL A 19 -2.67 -6.23 -2.20
C VAL A 19 -2.89 -7.74 -2.08
N SER A 20 -2.22 -8.54 -2.92
CA SER A 20 -2.31 -10.00 -2.86
C SER A 20 -1.82 -10.57 -1.53
N CYS A 21 -0.72 -10.06 -0.99
CA CYS A 21 -0.20 -10.46 0.32
C CYS A 21 -1.20 -10.12 1.44
N MET A 22 -1.80 -8.93 1.39
CA MET A 22 -2.80 -8.51 2.37
C MET A 22 -4.05 -9.38 2.30
N ASP A 23 -4.52 -9.73 1.09
CA ASP A 23 -5.70 -10.58 0.93
C ASP A 23 -5.45 -11.99 1.45
N ARG A 24 -4.27 -12.56 1.20
CA ARG A 24 -3.87 -13.85 1.80
C ARG A 24 -3.81 -13.77 3.32
N ALA A 25 -3.12 -12.78 3.87
CA ALA A 25 -2.98 -12.61 5.32
C ALA A 25 -4.33 -12.37 6.02
N CYS A 26 -5.23 -11.63 5.38
CA CYS A 26 -6.57 -11.39 5.91
C CYS A 26 -7.45 -12.65 5.78
N SER A 27 -7.35 -13.42 4.70
CA SER A 27 -8.17 -14.61 4.50
C SER A 27 -8.06 -15.63 5.65
N GLU A 28 -6.89 -15.69 6.30
CA GLU A 28 -6.63 -16.56 7.44
C GLU A 28 -7.19 -16.01 8.77
N SER A 29 -7.34 -14.69 8.89
CA SER A 29 -7.65 -14.02 10.17
C SER A 29 -9.06 -13.41 10.23
N PHE A 30 -9.58 -12.87 9.12
CA PHE A 30 -10.92 -12.25 9.03
C PHE A 30 -11.34 -11.98 7.58
N LYS A 31 -12.64 -12.09 7.27
CA LYS A 31 -13.17 -11.70 5.95
C LYS A 31 -13.13 -10.18 5.81
N ARG A 32 -12.47 -9.68 4.75
CA ARG A 32 -12.38 -8.26 4.42
C ARG A 32 -12.83 -7.99 2.98
N GLY A 33 -13.38 -6.81 2.74
CA GLY A 33 -13.55 -6.25 1.40
C GLY A 33 -12.24 -5.74 0.78
N PRO A 34 -12.28 -5.34 -0.51
CA PRO A 34 -11.14 -4.73 -1.18
C PRO A 34 -10.75 -3.39 -0.53
N PRO A 35 -9.48 -2.96 -0.62
CA PRO A 35 -9.08 -1.62 -0.17
C PRO A 35 -9.83 -0.53 -0.91
N CYS A 36 -10.11 0.57 -0.21
CA CYS A 36 -10.54 1.80 -0.86
C CYS A 36 -9.32 2.51 -1.47
N GLY A 37 -9.34 2.73 -2.78
CA GLY A 37 -8.31 3.45 -3.51
C GLY A 37 -8.70 4.91 -3.74
N LEU A 38 -7.88 5.84 -3.26
CA LEU A 38 -8.06 7.27 -3.49
C LEU A 38 -6.91 7.86 -4.30
N PRO A 39 -7.17 8.66 -5.35
CA PRO A 39 -6.12 9.38 -6.05
C PRO A 39 -5.55 10.48 -5.15
N THR A 40 -4.23 10.69 -5.23
CA THR A 40 -3.55 11.80 -4.53
C THR A 40 -2.68 12.59 -5.52
N PRO A 41 -2.32 13.86 -5.24
CA PRO A 41 -1.60 14.70 -6.21
C PRO A 41 -0.30 14.07 -6.76
N TYR A 42 0.39 13.27 -5.92
CA TYR A 42 1.67 12.65 -6.22
C TYR A 42 1.63 11.11 -6.24
N GLY A 43 0.45 10.53 -6.43
CA GLY A 43 0.30 9.08 -6.47
C GLY A 43 -1.10 8.66 -6.07
N GLY A 44 -1.21 7.76 -5.09
CA GLY A 44 -2.49 7.23 -4.64
C GLY A 44 -2.41 6.76 -3.20
N GLN A 45 -3.56 6.54 -2.59
CA GLN A 45 -3.69 6.03 -1.23
C GLN A 45 -4.56 4.79 -1.26
N LEU A 46 -4.13 3.76 -0.55
CA LEU A 46 -4.94 2.58 -0.26
C LEU A 46 -5.31 2.62 1.22
N ILE A 47 -6.60 2.44 1.50
CA ILE A 47 -7.14 2.42 2.85
C ILE A 47 -7.72 1.03 3.10
N TRP A 48 -7.23 0.39 4.15
CA TRP A 48 -7.78 -0.87 4.65
C TRP A 48 -8.41 -0.68 6.02
N GLN A 49 -9.58 -1.28 6.20
CA GLN A 49 -10.16 -1.49 7.52
C GLN A 49 -9.57 -2.76 8.13
N MET A 50 -8.88 -2.59 9.25
CA MET A 50 -8.27 -3.64 10.05
C MET A 50 -9.20 -4.01 11.22
N PRO A 51 -9.00 -5.17 11.87
CA PRO A 51 -9.79 -5.56 13.04
C PRO A 51 -9.66 -4.53 14.18
N GLY A 52 -10.74 -4.37 14.95
CA GLY A 52 -10.79 -3.40 16.05
C GLY A 52 -10.90 -1.96 15.57
N GLU A 53 -11.59 -1.72 14.45
CA GLU A 53 -11.86 -0.38 13.87
C GLU A 53 -10.62 0.42 13.45
N ASN A 54 -9.45 -0.23 13.45
CA ASN A 54 -8.21 0.40 13.02
C ASN A 54 -8.19 0.58 11.50
N LEU A 55 -7.60 1.68 11.04
CA LEU A 55 -7.42 1.97 9.62
C LEU A 55 -5.94 1.93 9.25
N LEU A 56 -5.60 1.14 8.24
CA LEU A 56 -4.27 1.11 7.65
C LEU A 56 -4.26 1.97 6.38
N PHE A 57 -3.47 3.05 6.42
CA PHE A 57 -3.27 3.95 5.29
C PHE A 57 -1.92 3.68 4.64
N VAL A 58 -1.91 3.32 3.35
CA VAL A 58 -0.68 3.18 2.56
C VAL A 58 -0.67 4.18 1.42
N HIS A 59 0.31 5.08 1.47
CA HIS A 59 0.54 6.06 0.41
C HIS A 59 1.50 5.51 -0.64
N MET A 60 0.99 5.36 -1.86
CA MET A 60 1.74 5.05 -3.04
C MET A 60 2.26 6.32 -3.70
N LYS A 61 3.48 6.27 -4.19
CA LYS A 61 4.10 7.38 -4.90
C LYS A 61 4.14 7.14 -6.40
N ASP A 62 3.99 8.22 -7.13
CA ASP A 62 4.30 8.31 -8.53
C ASP A 62 5.78 8.66 -8.71
N MET A 63 6.52 7.76 -9.36
CA MET A 63 7.95 7.94 -9.60
C MET A 63 8.24 9.02 -10.65
N SER A 64 7.26 9.39 -11.48
CA SER A 64 7.40 10.48 -12.46
C SER A 64 7.33 11.86 -11.81
N LYS A 65 6.64 11.97 -10.66
CA LYS A 65 6.43 13.23 -9.94
C LYS A 65 7.31 13.40 -8.70
N ILE A 66 7.77 12.29 -8.10
CA ILE A 66 8.61 12.31 -6.89
C ILE A 66 9.93 11.60 -7.16
N ARG A 67 11.03 12.18 -6.67
CA ARG A 67 12.36 11.57 -6.72
C ARG A 67 12.37 10.16 -6.12
N ASN A 68 12.78 9.19 -6.93
CA ASN A 68 12.93 7.81 -6.51
C ASN A 68 14.10 7.66 -5.52
N ARG A 69 13.79 7.36 -4.25
CA ARG A 69 14.76 7.01 -3.22
C ARG A 69 14.18 5.93 -2.31
N LYS A 70 15.00 4.93 -1.99
CA LYS A 70 14.70 3.93 -0.97
C LYS A 70 14.64 4.61 0.40
N ARG A 71 13.63 4.28 1.19
CA ARG A 71 13.48 4.75 2.58
C ARG A 71 13.55 3.55 3.52
N TRP A 72 14.75 3.08 3.79
CA TRP A 72 14.99 1.95 4.70
C TRP A 72 14.38 2.16 6.09
N SER A 73 14.24 3.41 6.53
CA SER A 73 13.55 3.76 7.77
C SER A 73 12.10 3.27 7.82
N GLN A 74 11.41 3.12 6.68
CA GLN A 74 10.05 2.54 6.68
C GLN A 74 10.06 1.09 7.16
N VAL A 75 11.04 0.29 6.73
CA VAL A 75 11.20 -1.10 7.19
C VAL A 75 11.58 -1.12 8.67
N MET A 76 12.50 -0.24 9.08
CA MET A 76 12.89 -0.12 10.49
C MET A 76 11.71 0.24 11.41
N TYR A 77 10.84 1.17 10.99
CA TYR A 77 9.64 1.52 11.76
C TYR A 77 8.65 0.36 11.87
N MET A 78 8.50 -0.45 10.82
CA MET A 78 7.66 -1.65 10.90
C MET A 78 8.23 -2.67 11.88
N TYR A 79 9.54 -2.92 11.86
CA TYR A 79 10.18 -3.78 12.87
C TYR A 79 10.02 -3.26 14.28
N TYR A 80 10.13 -1.95 14.48
CA TYR A 80 9.93 -1.34 15.77
C TYR A 80 8.49 -1.56 16.27
N LEU A 81 7.48 -1.31 15.43
CA LEU A 81 6.07 -1.49 15.79
C LEU A 81 5.71 -2.98 16.04
N LEU A 82 6.15 -3.88 15.16
CA LEU A 82 5.81 -5.30 15.23
C LEU A 82 6.65 -6.06 16.27
N GLY A 83 7.85 -5.57 16.59
CA GLY A 83 8.73 -6.15 17.59
C GLY A 83 8.54 -5.56 19.00
N TYR A 84 7.65 -4.58 19.16
CA TYR A 84 7.31 -4.00 20.45
C TYR A 84 6.53 -5.03 21.30
N ARG A 85 6.97 -5.24 22.55
CA ARG A 85 6.35 -6.13 23.54
C ARG A 85 5.96 -5.34 24.77
#